data_AF-A0A1I1S652-F1
#
_entry.id   AF-A0A1I1S652-F1
#
_cell.length_a   1.000
_cell.length_b   1.000
_cell.length_c   1.000
_cell.angle_alpha   90.00
_cell.angle_beta   90.00
_cell.angle_gamma   90.00
#
_symmetry.space_group_name_H-M   'P 1'
#
loop_
_entity.id
_entity.type
_entity.pdbx_description
1 polymer ?
#
loop_
_entity_poly.entity_id
_entity_poly.type
_entity_poly.pdbx_seq_one_letter_code
_entity_poly.pdbx_strand_id
1 'polypeptide(L)' 'MIIEAIKPGPKPKKDDGSLDKRRRVSPDKKKDYPPLKKHKHKKGD' A
#
# COMPACT_ATOMS: atom_id res chain seq x y z
N MET A 1 7.60 28.20 7.70
CA MET A 1 8.49 27.24 7.01
C MET A 1 7.66 26.04 6.62
N ILE A 2 7.50 25.78 5.32
CA ILE A 2 6.85 24.54 4.86
C ILE A 2 7.93 23.47 4.94
N ILE A 3 7.82 22.55 5.90
CA ILE A 3 8.71 21.39 5.95
C ILE A 3 8.28 20.50 4.79
N GLU A 4 9.03 20.55 3.68
CA GLU A 4 8.87 19.61 2.58
C GLU A 4 9.30 18.22 3.08
N ALA A 5 8.37 17.50 3.70
CA ALA A 5 8.60 16.14 4.13
C ALA A 5 9.00 15.31 2.90
N ILE A 6 10.19 14.71 2.94
CA ILE A 6 10.67 13.81 1.89
C ILE A 6 9.57 12.79 1.62
N LYS A 7 9.09 12.74 0.38
CA LYS A 7 8.03 11.79 0.01
C LYS A 7 8.49 10.38 0.33
N PRO A 8 7.66 9.55 0.96
CA PRO A 8 8.04 8.19 1.29
C PRO A 8 8.44 7.44 0.03
N GLY A 9 9.58 6.74 0.11
CA GLY A 9 10.15 5.99 -1.01
C GLY A 9 9.23 4.86 -1.52
N PRO A 10 9.62 4.18 -2.61
CA PRO A 10 8.87 3.06 -3.15
C PRO A 10 8.62 1.98 -2.10
N LYS A 11 7.47 1.31 -2.21
CA LYS A 11 7.14 0.20 -1.31
C LYS A 11 8.23 -0.88 -1.40
N PRO A 12 8.85 -1.29 -0.27
CA PRO A 12 9.85 -2.33 -0.28
C PRO A 12 9.32 -3.67 -0.82
N LYS A 13 10.16 -4.34 -1.58
CA LYS A 13 9.94 -5.71 -2.08
C LYS A 13 10.62 -6.71 -1.16
N LYS A 14 10.20 -7.96 -1.24
CA LYS A 14 10.92 -9.08 -0.63
C LYS A 14 12.09 -9.50 -1.53
N ASP A 15 12.90 -10.44 -1.04
CA ASP A 15 14.05 -10.99 -1.78
C ASP A 15 13.64 -11.66 -3.10
N ASP A 16 12.43 -12.23 -3.16
CA ASP A 16 11.82 -12.82 -4.36
C ASP A 16 11.27 -11.77 -5.36
N GLY A 17 11.45 -10.47 -5.07
CA GLY A 17 10.93 -9.37 -5.88
C GLY A 17 9.42 -9.14 -5.76
N SER A 18 8.70 -9.97 -5.00
CA SER A 18 7.26 -9.81 -4.76
C SER A 18 7.00 -8.67 -3.76
N LEU A 19 5.79 -8.11 -3.83
CA LEU A 19 5.38 -7.06 -2.90
C LEU A 19 5.17 -7.64 -1.50
N ASP A 20 5.78 -6.99 -0.49
CA ASP A 20 5.51 -7.33 0.91
C ASP A 20 4.09 -6.88 1.29
N LYS A 21 3.17 -7.86 1.36
CA LYS A 21 1.76 -7.64 1.74
C LYS A 21 1.57 -7.17 3.18
N ARG A 22 2.57 -7.35 4.07
CA ARG A 22 2.50 -6.89 5.46
C ARG A 22 2.64 -5.36 5.55
N ARG A 23 3.39 -4.75 4.64
CA ARG A 23 3.57 -3.29 4.60
C ARG A 23 2.36 -2.65 3.94
N ARG A 24 1.97 -1.44 4.37
CA ARG A 24 0.96 -0.64 3.65
C ARG A 24 1.57 0.09 2.45
N VAL A 25 0.75 0.47 1.49
CA VAL A 25 1.14 1.36 0.37
C VAL A 25 0.88 2.79 0.82
N SER A 26 1.80 3.71 0.55
CA SER A 26 1.58 5.13 0.83
C SER A 26 0.41 5.69 -0.01
N PRO A 27 -0.37 6.66 0.49
CA PRO A 27 -1.53 7.19 -0.22
C PRO A 27 -1.21 7.66 -1.65
N ASP A 28 -0.11 8.39 -1.84
CA ASP A 28 0.30 8.97 -3.14
C ASP A 28 0.58 7.91 -4.20
N LYS A 29 1.13 6.77 -3.77
CA LYS A 29 1.51 5.65 -4.62
C LYS A 29 0.35 4.67 -4.84
N LYS A 30 -0.77 4.80 -4.14
CA LYS A 30 -1.88 3.84 -4.16
C LYS A 30 -2.44 3.57 -5.57
N LYS A 31 -2.38 4.57 -6.45
CA LYS A 31 -2.78 4.47 -7.87
C LYS A 31 -1.93 3.48 -8.70
N ASP A 32 -0.68 3.25 -8.29
CA ASP A 32 0.26 2.38 -9.01
C ASP A 32 0.09 0.90 -8.60
N TYR A 33 -0.76 0.61 -7.62
CA TYR A 33 -0.96 -0.74 -7.08
C TYR A 33 -2.41 -1.20 -7.27
N PRO A 34 -2.62 -2.50 -7.53
CA PRO A 34 -3.97 -3.04 -7.63
C PRO A 34 -4.72 -2.88 -6.29
N PRO A 35 -6.00 -2.47 -6.31
CA PRO A 35 -6.78 -2.35 -5.10
C PRO A 35 -6.96 -3.71 -4.44
N LEU A 36 -7.02 -3.71 -3.10
CA LEU A 36 -7.41 -4.90 -2.34
C LEU A 36 -8.81 -5.34 -2.77
N LYS A 37 -9.01 -6.66 -2.90
CA LYS A 37 -10.35 -7.21 -3.15
C LYS A 37 -11.26 -6.76 -2.02
N LYS A 38 -12.42 -6.19 -2.37
CA LYS A 38 -13.45 -5.85 -1.37
C LYS A 38 -13.80 -7.10 -0.59
N HIS A 39 -13.72 -7.02 0.74
CA HIS A 39 -14.23 -8.08 1.58
C HIS A 39 -15.76 -8.10 1.46
N LYS A 40 -16.33 -9.23 1.04
CA LYS A 40 -17.77 -9.46 1.04
C LYS A 40 -18.12 -10.16 2.35
N HIS A 41 -18.57 -9.40 3.35
CA HIS A 41 -19.11 -9.97 4.58
C HIS A 41 -20.37 -10.78 4.27
N LYS A 42 -20.61 -11.89 5.00
CA LYS A 42 -21.91 -12.55 4.94
C LYS A 42 -22.91 -11.72 5.72
N LYS A 43 -24.19 -11.78 5.35
CA LYS A 43 -25.25 -11.10 6.11
C LYS A 43 -25.31 -11.72 7.50
N GLY A 44 -25.03 -10.93 8.54
CA GLY A 44 -25.03 -11.37 9.94
C GLY A 44 -23.66 -11.70 10.54
N ASP A 45 -22.57 -11.50 9.79
CA ASP A 45 -21.21 -11.38 10.37
C ASP A 45 -20.98 -9.99 10.98
#